data_AF-A0A067JTY7-F1
#
_entry.id   AF-A0A067JTY7-F1
#
_cell.length_a   1.000
_cell.length_b   1.000
_cell.length_c   1.000
_cell.angle_alpha   90.00
_cell.angle_beta   90.00
_cell.angle_gamma   90.00
#
_symmetry.space_group_name_H-M   'P 1'
#
loop_
_entity.id
_entity.type
_entity.pdbx_description
1 polymer ?
#
loop_
_entity_poly.entity_id
_entity_poly.type
_entity_poly.pdbx_seq_one_letter_code
_entity_poly.pdbx_strand_id
1 'polypeptide(L)' 'MVIPPPVKWPPRVREFLKPYILKMHFTNKYVSAQVIHSPTATVSCSASSQEKALRSSIENTRDVATAAKIGKI' A
#
# COMPACT_ATOMS: atom_id res chain seq x y z
N MET A 1 10.11 35.12 -5.85
CA MET A 1 10.57 34.21 -4.76
C MET A 1 11.05 32.91 -5.40
N VAL A 2 12.35 32.61 -5.30
CA VAL A 2 12.94 31.36 -5.80
C VAL A 2 12.82 30.32 -4.69
N ILE A 3 12.11 29.22 -4.95
CA ILE A 3 12.01 28.11 -4.01
C ILE A 3 13.34 27.34 -4.12
N PRO A 4 14.14 27.22 -3.04
CA PRO A 4 15.37 26.46 -3.09
C PRO A 4 15.06 24.99 -3.40
N PRO A 5 15.93 24.30 -4.15
CA PRO A 5 15.73 22.91 -4.49
C PRO A 5 15.62 22.07 -3.21
N PRO A 6 14.75 21.04 -3.19
CA PRO A 6 14.53 20.24 -1.99
C PRO A 6 15.86 19.68 -1.49
N VAL A 7 16.14 19.95 -0.20
CA VAL A 7 17.34 19.46 0.48
C VAL A 7 17.43 17.95 0.25
N LYS A 8 18.51 17.52 -0.40
CA LYS A 8 18.76 16.09 -0.61
C LYS A 8 18.91 15.46 0.78
N TRP A 9 17.94 14.63 1.14
CA TRP A 9 17.93 13.91 2.41
C TRP A 9 19.26 13.18 2.63
N PRO A 10 19.78 13.13 3.87
CA PRO A 10 21.05 12.47 4.18
C PRO A 10 21.06 11.01 3.69
N PRO A 11 22.19 10.47 3.19
CA PRO A 11 22.28 9.11 2.66
C PRO A 11 21.77 8.04 3.63
N ARG A 12 22.06 8.18 4.92
CA ARG A 12 21.57 7.28 5.98
C ARG A 12 20.04 7.23 6.08
N VAL A 13 19.36 8.34 5.81
CA VAL A 13 17.88 8.37 5.75
C VAL A 13 17.39 7.65 4.51
N ARG A 14 18.10 7.72 3.38
CA ARG A 14 17.74 6.97 2.17
C ARG A 14 18.06 5.48 2.24
N GLU A 15 19.12 5.11 2.96
CA GLU A 15 19.66 3.75 3.03
C GLU A 15 19.02 2.91 4.15
N PHE A 16 18.71 3.51 5.29
CA PHE A 16 18.21 2.79 6.47
C PHE A 16 16.73 3.06 6.78
N LEU A 17 16.19 4.21 6.39
CA LEU A 17 14.77 4.44 6.57
C LEU A 17 14.04 3.55 5.57
N LYS A 18 13.20 2.64 6.08
CA LYS A 18 12.20 1.90 5.31
C LYS A 18 10.86 2.61 5.53
N PRO A 19 10.59 3.75 4.87
CA PRO A 19 9.47 4.60 5.22
C PRO A 19 8.12 4.03 4.75
N TYR A 20 8.15 3.11 3.77
CA TYR A 20 6.95 2.47 3.24
C TYR A 20 6.66 1.19 4.02
N ILE A 21 5.52 1.18 4.71
CA ILE A 21 5.07 0.06 5.54
C ILE A 21 3.87 -0.56 4.85
N LEU A 22 3.96 -1.85 4.51
CA LEU A 22 2.82 -2.62 4.06
C LEU A 22 2.00 -3.05 5.27
N LYS A 23 0.75 -2.59 5.34
CA LYS A 23 -0.24 -2.96 6.35
C LYS A 23 -1.39 -3.68 5.66
N MET A 24 -1.64 -4.92 6.07
CA MET A 24 -2.79 -5.70 5.61
C MET A 24 -3.88 -5.75 6.68
N HIS A 25 -5.14 -5.78 6.24
CA HIS A 25 -6.30 -5.92 7.10
C HIS A 25 -7.26 -6.96 6.52
N PHE A 26 -7.57 -7.97 7.32
CA PHE A 26 -8.50 -9.03 6.98
C PHE A 26 -9.79 -8.85 7.77
N THR A 27 -10.90 -8.81 7.05
CA THR A 27 -12.23 -8.87 7.64
C THR A 27 -12.91 -10.16 7.22
N ASN A 28 -14.02 -10.51 7.86
CA ASN A 28 -14.83 -11.67 7.47
C ASN A 28 -15.36 -11.59 6.03
N LYS A 29 -15.28 -10.42 5.37
CA LYS A 29 -15.84 -10.19 4.04
C LYS A 29 -14.79 -9.82 2.99
N TYR A 30 -13.75 -9.07 3.35
CA TYR A 30 -12.79 -8.51 2.41
C TYR A 30 -11.35 -8.56 2.95
N VAL A 31 -10.42 -8.53 2.00
CA VAL A 31 -8.98 -8.39 2.22
C VAL A 31 -8.54 -7.04 1.67
N SER A 32 -7.81 -6.28 2.47
CA SER A 32 -7.19 -5.02 2.02
C SER A 32 -5.71 -4.97 2.38
N ALA A 33 -4.94 -4.32 1.52
CA ALA A 33 -3.51 -4.08 1.66
C ALA A 33 -3.22 -2.62 1.34
N GLN A 34 -2.45 -1.95 2.19
CA GLN A 34 -2.05 -0.56 2.01
C GLN A 34 -0.58 -0.40 2.28
N VAL A 35 0.10 0.35 1.41
CA VAL A 35 1.47 0.82 1.63
C VAL A 35 1.38 2.26 2.13
N ILE A 36 1.76 2.47 3.39
CA ILE A 36 1.70 3.77 4.05
C ILE A 36 3.11 4.34 4.15
N HIS A 37 3.28 5.59 3.76
CA HIS A 37 4.51 6.34 3.99
C HIS A 37 4.48 6.89 5.42
N SER A 38 5.24 6.25 6.31
CA SER A 38 5.26 6.55 7.76
C SER A 38 5.52 8.02 8.10
N PRO A 39 6.47 8.75 7.46
CA PRO A 39 6.74 10.15 7.80
C PRO A 39 5.60 11.12 7.48
N THR A 40 4.81 10.85 6.44
CA THR A 40 3.73 11.76 5.99
C THR A 40 2.33 11.21 6.27
N ALA A 41 2.22 10.00 6.81
CA ALA A 41 0.98 9.25 7.00
C ALA A 41 0.11 9.14 5.73
N THR A 42 0.72 9.29 4.55
CA THR A 42 0.00 9.20 3.27
C THR A 42 0.03 7.77 2.74
N VAL A 43 -1.08 7.33 2.13
CA VAL A 43 -1.15 6.04 1.45
C VAL A 43 -0.52 6.19 0.08
N SER A 44 0.56 5.45 -0.18
CA SER A 44 1.25 5.45 -1.47
C SER A 44 0.63 4.46 -2.45
N CYS A 45 0.21 3.30 -1.95
CA CYS A 45 -0.48 2.27 -2.74
C CYS A 45 -1.58 1.64 -1.88
N SER A 46 -2.69 1.26 -2.52
CA SER A 46 -3.78 0.54 -1.87
C SER A 46 -4.34 -0.47 -2.86
N ALA A 47 -4.60 -1.68 -2.36
CA ALA A 47 -5.25 -2.75 -3.10
C ALA A 47 -6.28 -3.43 -2.19
N SER A 48 -7.50 -3.62 -2.67
CA SER A 48 -8.60 -4.21 -1.88
C SER A 48 -9.51 -5.09 -2.73
N SER A 49 -9.96 -6.21 -2.15
CA SER A 49 -10.95 -7.07 -2.79
C SER A 49 -12.35 -6.44 -2.89
N GLN A 50 -12.56 -5.26 -2.30
CA GLN A 50 -13.77 -4.46 -2.45
C GLN A 50 -13.78 -3.61 -3.74
N GLU A 51 -12.64 -3.44 -4.41
CA GLU A 51 -12.51 -2.58 -5.57
C GLU A 51 -13.42 -3.02 -6.72
N LYS A 52 -14.17 -2.06 -7.29
CA LYS A 52 -15.14 -2.32 -8.35
C LYS A 52 -14.47 -2.96 -9.58
N ALA A 53 -13.24 -2.56 -9.88
CA ALA A 53 -12.46 -3.08 -11.00
C ALA A 53 -12.12 -4.58 -10.87
N LEU A 54 -12.09 -5.12 -9.65
CA LEU A 54 -11.69 -6.50 -9.37
C LEU A 54 -12.87 -7.46 -9.15
N ARG A 55 -14.12 -6.97 -9.20
CA ARG A 55 -15.32 -7.79 -8.95
C ARG A 55 -15.51 -8.94 -9.95
N SER A 56 -15.08 -8.77 -11.19
CA SER A 56 -15.18 -9.82 -12.21
C SER A 56 -14.05 -10.84 -12.13
N SER A 57 -12.94 -10.52 -11.47
CA SER A 57 -11.75 -11.37 -11.38
C SER A 57 -11.64 -12.14 -10.05
N ILE A 58 -12.45 -11.77 -9.07
CA ILE A 58 -12.47 -12.35 -7.72
C ILE A 58 -13.85 -13.00 -7.49
N GLU A 59 -13.89 -14.33 -7.44
CA GLU A 59 -15.10 -15.08 -7.08
C GLU A 59 -15.44 -15.00 -5.60
N ASN A 60 -14.44 -15.09 -4.72
CA ASN A 60 -14.63 -15.09 -3.27
C ASN A 60 -13.72 -14.05 -2.60
N THR A 61 -14.28 -13.03 -1.98
CA THR A 61 -13.53 -11.84 -1.55
C THR A 61 -12.69 -12.01 -0.28
N ARG A 62 -12.74 -13.19 0.37
CA ARG A 62 -12.13 -13.47 1.69
C ARG A 62 -11.21 -14.69 1.71
N ASP A 63 -11.00 -15.36 0.58
CA ASP A 63 -10.19 -16.57 0.53
C ASP A 63 -8.69 -16.25 0.40
N VAL A 64 -7.86 -17.28 0.61
CA VAL A 64 -6.40 -17.17 0.50
C VAL A 64 -5.97 -16.84 -0.93
N ALA A 65 -6.70 -17.34 -1.93
CA ALA A 65 -6.45 -17.03 -3.34
C ALA A 65 -6.64 -15.53 -3.63
N THR A 66 -7.64 -14.89 -3.02
CA THR A 66 -7.85 -13.45 -3.14
C THR A 66 -6.79 -12.67 -2.39
N ALA A 67 -6.37 -13.10 -1.21
CA ALA A 67 -5.24 -12.47 -0.52
C ALA A 67 -3.97 -12.50 -1.39
N ALA A 68 -3.70 -13.62 -2.06
CA ALA A 68 -2.58 -13.75 -3.00
C ALA A 68 -2.75 -12.86 -4.24
N LYS A 69 -3.96 -12.75 -4.81
CA LYS A 69 -4.26 -11.82 -5.91
C LYS A 69 -4.04 -10.37 -5.51
N ILE A 70 -4.56 -9.94 -4.35
CA ILE A 70 -4.39 -8.58 -3.83
C ILE A 70 -2.92 -8.28 -3.53
N GLY A 71 -2.13 -9.25 -3.06
CA GLY A 71 -0.70 -9.06 -2.85
C GLY A 71 0.15 -9.01 -4.13
N LYS A 72 -0.36 -9.57 -5.24
CA LYS A 72 0.30 -9.51 -6.55
C LYS A 72 0.01 -8.20 -7.29
N ILE A 73 -1.17 -7.64 -7.07
CA ILE A 73 -1.61 -6.33 -7.60
C ILE A 73 -0.87 -5.22 -6.86
#